data_AF-A0A822CXM3-F1
#
_entry.id   AF-A0A822CXM3-F1
#
_cell.length_a   1.000
_cell.length_b   1.000
_cell.length_c   1.000
_cell.angle_alpha   90.00
_cell.angle_beta   90.00
_cell.angle_gamma   90.00
#
_symmetry.space_group_name_H-M   'P 1'
#
loop_
_entity.id
_entity.type
_entity.pdbx_description
1 polymer ?
#
loop_
_entity_poly.entity_id
_entity_poly.type
_entity_poly.pdbx_seq_one_letter_code
_entity_poly.pdbx_strand_id
1 'polypeptide(L)'
;IHVRRTDKIGTEAAFHNISEYMKYVEEYYVIYQYQNPDLKLTKRVYIATDEPSVFRDARSKYRDYVFYGNTTVAESANLNSRYGTESLKGILLDIHFLSQCDYLVCTFSSQICRVAYEAMQQRVVDGGWRVQPLDDVYYFGGQNPHHQRAVISHKAVWPNEFSFERGDIISTAGNHWDGFSRGSDNTNGQSGLYPSYKVEEIVNIAKMYAYPDIHIEDNDS
;
A
#
# COMPACT_ATOMS: atom_id res chain seq x y z
N ILE A 1 6.38 4.21 -7.42
CA ILE A 1 6.88 3.91 -6.06
C ILE A 1 6.84 5.16 -5.21
N HIS A 2 6.55 5.04 -3.92
CA HIS A 2 6.62 6.14 -2.97
C HIS A 2 7.57 5.77 -1.83
N VAL A 3 8.68 6.49 -1.70
CA VAL A 3 9.73 6.25 -0.70
C VAL A 3 9.72 7.39 0.32
N ARG A 4 9.25 7.12 1.53
CA ARG A 4 9.23 8.09 2.64
C ARG A 4 10.39 7.81 3.59
N ARG A 5 11.21 8.83 3.89
CA ARG A 5 12.36 8.70 4.80
C ARG A 5 12.32 9.73 5.92
N THR A 6 12.82 10.93 5.64
CA THR A 6 13.19 12.02 6.57
C THR A 6 12.75 11.85 8.04
N ASP A 7 11.67 12.51 8.47
CA ASP A 7 11.15 12.56 9.84
C ASP A 7 10.38 11.31 10.30
N LYS A 8 10.12 10.37 9.38
CA LYS A 8 9.35 9.15 9.66
C LYS A 8 10.22 8.00 10.17
N ILE A 9 11.51 7.98 9.81
CA ILE A 9 12.41 6.91 10.23
C ILE A 9 12.64 6.97 11.74
N GLY A 10 12.26 5.92 12.45
CA GLY A 10 12.49 5.76 13.89
C GLY A 10 11.40 6.34 14.79
N THR A 11 10.36 6.95 14.22
CA THR A 11 9.17 7.43 14.93
C THR A 11 7.92 6.66 14.50
N GLU A 12 7.67 6.64 13.20
CA GLU A 12 6.43 6.12 12.61
C GLU A 12 6.65 4.97 11.60
N ALA A 13 7.87 4.85 11.03
CA ALA A 13 8.19 3.82 10.05
C ALA A 13 9.67 3.40 10.10
N ALA A 14 9.97 2.24 9.52
CA ALA A 14 11.34 1.76 9.33
C ALA A 14 12.00 2.39 8.09
N PHE A 15 13.33 2.43 8.09
CA PHE A 15 14.07 2.71 6.86
C PHE A 15 14.01 1.50 5.93
N HIS A 16 13.57 1.73 4.69
CA HIS A 16 13.56 0.72 3.64
C HIS A 16 14.55 1.09 2.53
N ASN A 17 15.40 0.15 2.13
CA ASN A 17 16.33 0.36 1.02
C ASN A 17 15.54 0.41 -0.30
N ILE A 18 16.00 1.19 -1.28
CA ILE A 18 15.36 1.24 -2.62
C ILE A 18 15.23 -0.16 -3.25
N SER A 19 16.14 -1.07 -2.90
CA SER A 19 16.14 -2.45 -3.41
C SER A 19 14.93 -3.26 -2.94
N GLU A 20 14.38 -2.97 -1.76
CA GLU A 20 13.15 -3.61 -1.28
C GLU A 20 11.94 -3.20 -2.13
N TYR A 21 11.83 -1.91 -2.48
CA TYR A 21 10.80 -1.44 -3.40
C TYR A 21 10.97 -2.05 -4.79
N MET A 22 12.20 -2.03 -5.30
CA MET A 22 12.49 -2.48 -6.67
C MET A 22 12.34 -3.99 -6.87
N LYS A 23 12.45 -4.79 -5.80
CA LYS A 23 12.08 -6.22 -5.83
C LYS A 23 10.65 -6.40 -6.36
N TYR A 24 9.68 -5.74 -5.74
CA TYR A 24 8.27 -5.87 -6.11
C TYR A 24 7.93 -5.18 -7.43
N VAL A 25 8.68 -4.13 -7.80
CA VAL A 25 8.59 -3.53 -9.14
C VAL A 25 9.03 -4.52 -10.22
N GLU A 26 10.14 -5.23 -10.01
CA GLU A 26 10.62 -6.24 -10.96
C GLU A 26 9.63 -7.41 -11.05
N GLU A 27 9.12 -7.91 -9.91
CA GLU A 27 8.10 -8.96 -9.90
C GLU A 27 6.86 -8.56 -10.71
N TYR A 28 6.36 -7.33 -10.53
CA TYR A 28 5.26 -6.81 -11.35
C TYR A 28 5.60 -6.84 -12.85
N TYR A 29 6.78 -6.34 -13.24
CA TYR A 29 7.16 -6.30 -14.66
C TYR A 29 7.41 -7.68 -15.26
N VAL A 30 7.91 -8.64 -14.48
CA VAL A 30 8.03 -10.04 -14.90
C VAL A 30 6.65 -10.64 -15.20
N ILE A 31 5.68 -10.45 -14.31
CA ILE A 31 4.29 -10.89 -14.51
C ILE A 31 3.68 -10.19 -15.73
N TYR A 32 3.88 -8.89 -15.85
CA TYR A 32 3.33 -8.10 -16.95
C TYR A 32 3.90 -8.55 -18.32
N GLN A 33 5.20 -8.80 -18.40
CA GLN A 33 5.84 -9.32 -19.62
C GLN A 33 5.37 -10.74 -19.94
N TYR A 34 5.17 -11.59 -18.92
CA TYR A 34 4.61 -12.94 -19.10
C TYR A 34 3.18 -12.90 -19.67
N GLN A 35 2.36 -11.97 -19.20
CA GLN A 35 1.00 -11.75 -19.70
C GLN A 35 0.97 -11.10 -21.10
N ASN A 36 2.06 -10.43 -21.50
CA ASN A 36 2.17 -9.68 -22.75
C ASN A 36 3.48 -10.02 -23.49
N PRO A 37 3.68 -11.27 -23.93
CA PRO A 37 4.98 -11.77 -24.41
C PRO A 37 5.52 -11.02 -25.63
N ASP A 38 4.64 -10.52 -26.50
CA ASP A 38 5.02 -9.84 -27.74
C ASP A 38 5.29 -8.33 -27.54
N LEU A 39 4.99 -7.79 -26.36
CA LEU A 39 5.17 -6.38 -26.07
C LEU A 39 6.64 -6.09 -25.77
N LYS A 40 7.26 -5.23 -26.59
CA LYS A 40 8.58 -4.66 -26.27
C LYS A 40 8.44 -3.65 -25.14
N LEU A 41 8.69 -4.10 -23.92
CA LEU A 41 8.51 -3.32 -22.71
C LEU A 41 9.65 -2.31 -22.48
N THR A 42 9.30 -1.09 -22.07
CA THR A 42 10.21 -0.17 -21.40
C THR A 42 9.78 -0.07 -19.94
N LYS A 43 10.63 -0.50 -19.01
CA LYS A 43 10.30 -0.49 -17.57
C LYS A 43 10.38 0.94 -17.03
N ARG A 44 9.23 1.54 -16.75
CA ARG A 44 9.08 2.93 -16.28
C ARG A 44 8.69 2.96 -14.81
N VAL A 45 9.31 3.83 -14.02
CA VAL A 45 8.99 3.98 -12.60
C VAL A 45 8.87 5.45 -12.27
N TYR A 46 7.70 5.87 -11.80
CA TYR A 46 7.55 7.15 -11.12
C TYR A 46 8.03 7.04 -9.68
N ILE A 47 8.92 7.93 -9.24
CA ILE A 47 9.41 8.02 -7.87
C ILE A 47 8.85 9.30 -7.24
N ALA A 48 8.02 9.13 -6.22
CA ALA A 48 7.73 10.18 -5.25
C ALA A 48 8.56 9.93 -3.99
N THR A 49 9.28 10.94 -3.51
CA THR A 49 10.13 10.81 -2.32
C THR A 49 10.43 12.17 -1.72
N ASP A 50 10.69 12.18 -0.43
CA ASP A 50 11.21 13.30 0.34
C ASP A 50 12.74 13.29 0.49
N GLU A 51 13.42 12.33 -0.16
CA GLU A 51 14.86 12.14 -0.07
C GLU A 51 15.49 12.08 -1.48
N PRO A 52 16.10 13.18 -1.96
CA PRO A 52 16.63 13.29 -3.32
C PRO A 52 17.65 12.20 -3.70
N SER A 53 18.41 11.69 -2.73
CA SER A 53 19.41 10.64 -2.96
C SER A 53 18.81 9.34 -3.52
N VAL A 54 17.52 9.08 -3.32
CA VAL A 54 16.80 7.92 -3.87
C VAL A 54 16.88 7.87 -5.40
N PHE A 55 16.79 9.02 -6.09
CA PHE A 55 16.91 9.06 -7.56
C PHE A 55 18.30 8.63 -8.03
N ARG A 56 19.35 9.05 -7.33
CA ARG A 56 20.73 8.67 -7.65
C ARG A 56 20.94 7.17 -7.45
N ASP A 57 20.44 6.63 -6.35
CA ASP A 57 20.55 5.20 -6.03
C ASP A 57 19.77 4.35 -7.05
N ALA A 58 18.54 4.75 -7.39
CA ALA A 58 17.72 4.07 -8.39
C ALA A 58 18.41 4.04 -9.77
N ARG A 59 18.83 5.20 -10.27
CA ARG A 59 19.50 5.31 -11.58
C ARG A 59 20.85 4.61 -11.63
N SER A 60 21.56 4.51 -10.51
CA SER A 60 22.86 3.84 -10.48
C SER A 60 22.75 2.31 -10.49
N LYS A 61 21.77 1.76 -9.75
CA LYS A 61 21.58 0.31 -9.57
C LYS A 61 20.71 -0.34 -10.65
N TYR A 62 19.75 0.38 -11.22
CA TYR A 62 18.75 -0.18 -12.14
C TYR A 62 18.81 0.54 -13.50
N ARG A 63 19.82 0.17 -14.31
CA ARG A 63 20.15 0.87 -15.57
C ARG A 63 19.19 0.61 -16.72
N ASP A 64 18.44 -0.48 -16.63
CA ASP A 64 17.41 -0.94 -17.57
C ASP A 64 16.03 -0.31 -17.31
N TYR A 65 15.93 0.55 -16.30
CA TYR A 65 14.72 1.28 -15.92
C TYR A 65 14.79 2.76 -16.29
N VAL A 66 13.64 3.32 -16.66
CA VAL A 66 13.45 4.77 -16.83
C VAL A 66 12.74 5.32 -15.59
N PHE A 67 13.43 6.20 -14.86
CA PHE A 67 12.90 6.81 -13.65
C PHE A 67 12.39 8.23 -13.89
N TYR A 68 11.09 8.42 -13.64
CA TYR A 68 10.41 9.71 -13.62
C TYR A 68 10.22 10.20 -12.18
N GLY A 69 10.05 11.50 -12.02
CA GLY A 69 9.80 12.15 -10.73
C GLY A 69 10.45 13.54 -10.71
N ASN A 70 10.04 14.36 -9.75
CA ASN A 70 10.50 15.73 -9.63
C ASN A 70 11.50 15.84 -8.47
N THR A 71 12.80 15.93 -8.80
CA THR A 71 13.87 16.05 -7.80
C THR A 71 13.78 17.34 -6.99
N THR A 72 13.28 18.43 -7.59
CA THR A 72 13.06 19.71 -6.90
C THR A 72 11.92 19.62 -5.89
N VAL A 73 10.87 18.84 -6.20
CA VAL A 73 9.81 18.54 -5.23
C VAL A 73 10.37 17.74 -4.06
N ALA A 74 11.20 16.72 -4.33
CA ALA A 74 11.86 15.95 -3.28
C ALA A 74 12.73 16.81 -2.35
N GLU A 75 13.45 17.79 -2.89
CA GLU A 75 14.22 18.77 -2.09
C GLU A 75 13.30 19.67 -1.25
N SER A 76 12.19 20.14 -1.83
CA SER A 76 11.23 21.03 -1.16
C SER A 76 10.33 20.34 -0.11
N ALA A 77 10.20 19.02 -0.17
CA ALA A 77 9.45 18.20 0.80
C ALA A 77 10.18 18.00 2.14
N ASN A 78 11.46 18.41 2.20
CA ASN A 78 12.25 18.42 3.43
C ASN A 78 11.67 19.41 4.46
N LEU A 79 11.92 19.15 5.74
CA LEU A 79 11.30 19.80 6.90
C LEU A 79 11.34 21.34 6.85
N ASN A 80 12.37 21.92 6.25
CA ASN A 80 12.61 23.36 6.23
C ASN A 80 11.70 24.13 5.25
N SER A 81 11.04 23.46 4.30
CA SER A 81 10.22 24.10 3.24
C SER A 81 8.85 23.46 3.03
N ARG A 82 8.52 22.43 3.85
CA ARG A 82 7.34 21.58 3.70
C ARG A 82 6.00 22.33 3.71
N TYR A 83 5.92 23.47 4.40
CA TYR A 83 4.65 24.21 4.57
C TYR A 83 4.45 25.34 3.55
N GLY A 84 5.22 25.37 2.46
CA GLY A 84 5.04 26.33 1.36
C GLY A 84 4.08 25.86 0.27
N THR A 85 3.48 26.81 -0.46
CA THR A 85 2.58 26.54 -1.60
C THR A 85 3.20 25.64 -2.67
N GLU A 86 4.49 25.81 -2.95
CA GLU A 86 5.19 24.97 -3.93
C GLU A 86 5.37 23.53 -3.46
N SER A 87 5.57 23.31 -2.15
CA SER A 87 5.60 21.96 -1.56
C SER A 87 4.23 21.29 -1.64
N LEU A 88 3.15 22.04 -1.40
CA LEU A 88 1.77 21.55 -1.60
C LEU A 88 1.49 21.18 -3.06
N LYS A 89 1.88 22.02 -4.03
CA LYS A 89 1.74 21.66 -5.44
C LYS A 89 2.53 20.41 -5.79
N GLY A 90 3.76 20.30 -5.26
CA GLY A 90 4.62 19.13 -5.43
C GLY A 90 3.96 17.85 -4.94
N ILE A 91 3.42 17.85 -3.71
CA ILE A 91 2.81 16.66 -3.13
C ILE A 91 1.51 16.27 -3.84
N LEU A 92 0.71 17.24 -4.30
CA LEU A 92 -0.49 16.99 -5.09
C LEU A 92 -0.14 16.34 -6.45
N LEU A 93 0.92 16.82 -7.11
CA LEU A 93 1.42 16.21 -8.35
C LEU A 93 1.95 14.79 -8.09
N ASP A 94 2.69 14.57 -7.01
CA ASP A 94 3.17 13.24 -6.64
C ASP A 94 2.01 12.27 -6.39
N ILE A 95 1.00 12.66 -5.60
CA ILE A 95 -0.21 11.85 -5.37
C ILE A 95 -0.92 11.57 -6.69
N HIS A 96 -1.07 12.58 -7.55
CA HIS A 96 -1.68 12.41 -8.86
C HIS A 96 -0.93 11.36 -9.68
N PHE A 97 0.37 11.54 -9.92
CA PHE A 97 1.13 10.59 -10.75
C PHE A 97 1.23 9.20 -10.12
N LEU A 98 1.32 9.09 -8.79
CA LEU A 98 1.25 7.80 -8.10
C LEU A 98 -0.10 7.11 -8.33
N SER A 99 -1.22 7.82 -8.25
CA SER A 99 -2.55 7.24 -8.46
C SER A 99 -2.78 6.82 -9.91
N GLN A 100 -2.11 7.46 -10.87
CA GLN A 100 -2.15 7.09 -12.30
C GLN A 100 -1.25 5.90 -12.66
N CYS A 101 -0.34 5.47 -11.78
CA CYS A 101 0.54 4.33 -12.04
C CYS A 101 -0.23 3.00 -12.08
N ASP A 102 0.17 2.08 -12.95
CA ASP A 102 -0.47 0.76 -13.09
C ASP A 102 -0.40 -0.10 -11.83
N TYR A 103 0.66 0.08 -11.05
CA TYR A 103 0.97 -0.62 -9.81
C TYR A 103 1.73 0.29 -8.84
N LEU A 104 1.45 0.15 -7.55
CA LEU A 104 2.04 0.97 -6.49
C LEU A 104 2.92 0.11 -5.56
N VAL A 105 4.14 0.56 -5.28
CA VAL A 105 4.99 -0.02 -4.24
C VAL A 105 5.39 1.08 -3.28
N CYS A 106 5.08 0.92 -2.01
CA CYS A 106 5.22 1.99 -1.01
C CYS A 106 5.20 1.47 0.43
N THR A 107 5.18 2.38 1.41
CA THR A 107 4.79 2.10 2.78
C THR A 107 3.39 2.64 3.07
N PHE A 108 2.49 1.80 3.58
CA PHE A 108 1.15 2.21 3.98
C PHE A 108 1.10 2.90 5.34
N SER A 109 2.18 2.90 6.13
CA SER A 109 2.36 3.86 7.22
C SER A 109 2.37 5.32 6.75
N SER A 110 2.61 5.57 5.45
CA SER A 110 2.52 6.90 4.84
C SER A 110 1.11 7.21 4.32
N GLN A 111 0.50 8.26 4.86
CA GLN A 111 -0.79 8.78 4.36
C GLN A 111 -0.75 9.12 2.87
N ILE A 112 0.39 9.63 2.37
CA ILE A 112 0.54 9.96 0.95
C ILE A 112 0.35 8.74 0.06
N CYS A 113 0.85 7.57 0.49
CA CYS A 113 0.64 6.36 -0.28
C CYS A 113 -0.83 5.91 -0.22
N ARG A 114 -1.46 5.98 0.96
CA ARG A 114 -2.87 5.58 1.13
C ARG A 114 -3.80 6.46 0.28
N VAL A 115 -3.59 7.77 0.27
CA VAL A 115 -4.36 8.69 -0.58
C VAL A 115 -4.14 8.42 -2.07
N ALA A 116 -2.90 8.13 -2.50
CA ALA A 116 -2.63 7.77 -3.89
C ALA A 116 -3.31 6.44 -4.28
N TYR A 117 -3.33 5.46 -3.38
CA TYR A 117 -4.02 4.18 -3.55
C TYR A 117 -5.55 4.35 -3.59
N GLU A 118 -6.12 5.17 -2.74
CA GLU A 118 -7.55 5.51 -2.73
C GLU A 118 -7.95 6.21 -4.04
N ALA A 119 -7.19 7.21 -4.47
CA ALA A 119 -7.42 7.91 -5.74
C ALA A 119 -7.29 6.98 -6.95
N MET A 120 -6.41 5.96 -6.88
CA MET A 120 -6.30 4.94 -7.93
C MET A 120 -7.62 4.18 -8.11
N GLN A 121 -8.38 3.91 -7.05
CA GLN A 121 -9.62 3.14 -7.14
C GLN A 121 -10.71 3.84 -7.96
N GLN A 122 -10.63 5.16 -8.16
CA GLN A 122 -11.60 5.88 -8.99
C GLN A 122 -11.39 5.69 -10.50
N ARG A 123 -10.21 5.23 -10.93
CA ARG A 123 -9.88 5.07 -12.36
C ARG A 123 -9.93 3.62 -12.84
N VAL A 124 -9.95 2.65 -11.93
CA VAL A 124 -9.92 1.21 -12.24
C VAL A 124 -11.14 0.52 -11.63
N VAL A 125 -11.68 -0.47 -12.32
CA VAL A 125 -12.88 -1.20 -11.87
C VAL A 125 -12.63 -1.97 -10.57
N ASP A 126 -11.49 -2.66 -10.50
CA ASP A 126 -10.99 -3.33 -9.29
C ASP A 126 -9.46 -3.17 -9.22
N GLY A 127 -9.02 -2.32 -8.30
CA GLY A 127 -7.62 -1.99 -8.06
C GLY A 127 -7.10 -2.52 -6.74
N GLY A 128 -7.83 -3.38 -6.04
CA GLY A 128 -7.50 -3.83 -4.68
C GLY A 128 -6.12 -4.49 -4.58
N TRP A 129 -5.70 -5.16 -5.65
CA TRP A 129 -4.43 -5.88 -5.76
C TRP A 129 -3.29 -5.04 -6.35
N ARG A 130 -3.56 -3.82 -6.83
CA ARG A 130 -2.58 -2.99 -7.57
C ARG A 130 -1.56 -2.28 -6.68
N VAL A 131 -1.30 -2.84 -5.50
CA VAL A 131 -0.39 -2.28 -4.52
C VAL A 131 0.39 -3.38 -3.79
N GLN A 132 1.65 -3.11 -3.52
CA GLN A 132 2.47 -3.85 -2.57
C GLN A 132 3.01 -2.88 -1.50
N PRO A 133 2.40 -2.83 -0.31
CA PRO A 133 2.98 -2.14 0.82
C PRO A 133 4.17 -2.94 1.38
N LEU A 134 5.16 -2.24 1.95
CA LEU A 134 6.34 -2.82 2.59
C LEU A 134 6.18 -3.00 4.11
N ASP A 135 5.16 -2.40 4.69
CA ASP A 135 4.90 -2.38 6.13
C ASP A 135 3.43 -2.71 6.43
N ASP A 136 2.60 -1.70 6.66
CA ASP A 136 1.22 -1.86 7.11
C ASP A 136 0.32 -2.44 6.01
N VAL A 137 -0.77 -3.09 6.42
CA VAL A 137 -1.94 -3.28 5.55
C VAL A 137 -2.65 -1.94 5.33
N TYR A 138 -3.59 -1.86 4.39
CA TYR A 138 -4.38 -0.64 4.23
C TYR A 138 -5.18 -0.35 5.51
N TYR A 139 -5.19 0.91 5.94
CA TYR A 139 -5.99 1.37 7.06
C TYR A 139 -6.37 2.86 6.92
N PHE A 140 -7.48 3.23 7.55
CA PHE A 140 -7.93 4.60 7.71
C PHE A 140 -7.80 5.03 9.18
N GLY A 141 -7.15 6.17 9.44
CA GLY A 141 -6.94 6.65 10.81
C GLY A 141 -8.27 6.91 11.53
N GLY A 142 -8.50 6.23 12.66
CA GLY A 142 -9.76 6.31 13.39
C GLY A 142 -10.84 5.32 12.93
N GLN A 143 -10.50 4.34 12.09
CA GLN A 143 -11.42 3.26 11.72
C GLN A 143 -11.86 2.41 12.91
N ASN A 144 -13.01 1.76 12.75
CA ASN A 144 -13.41 0.66 13.62
C ASN A 144 -12.42 -0.52 13.51
N PRO A 145 -12.41 -1.43 14.50
CA PRO A 145 -11.54 -2.61 14.46
C PRO A 145 -11.61 -3.39 13.14
N HIS A 146 -10.45 -3.73 12.60
CA HIS A 146 -10.32 -4.56 11.41
C HIS A 146 -10.37 -6.03 11.81
N HIS A 147 -11.52 -6.66 11.56
CA HIS A 147 -11.74 -8.07 11.88
C HIS A 147 -11.67 -8.96 10.65
N GLN A 148 -11.13 -10.16 10.86
CA GLN A 148 -11.16 -11.27 9.94
C GLN A 148 -11.83 -12.47 10.62
N ARG A 149 -12.32 -13.42 9.83
CA ARG A 149 -12.88 -14.69 10.31
C ARG A 149 -11.96 -15.83 9.94
N ALA A 150 -11.65 -16.70 10.89
CA ALA A 150 -10.94 -17.94 10.61
C ALA A 150 -11.80 -18.89 9.76
N VAL A 151 -11.30 -19.29 8.60
CA VAL A 151 -11.95 -20.27 7.71
C VAL A 151 -11.34 -21.67 7.83
N ILE A 152 -10.12 -21.77 8.37
CA ILE A 152 -9.40 -23.01 8.61
C ILE A 152 -8.77 -22.94 10.02
N SER A 153 -9.01 -23.94 10.88
CA SER A 153 -8.38 -23.99 12.20
C SER A 153 -6.85 -24.01 12.12
N HIS A 154 -6.19 -23.45 13.12
CA HIS A 154 -4.75 -23.44 13.25
C HIS A 154 -4.34 -23.81 14.67
N LYS A 155 -3.43 -24.76 14.77
CA LYS A 155 -2.68 -25.05 15.97
C LYS A 155 -1.31 -24.39 15.84
N ALA A 156 -0.96 -23.56 16.82
CA ALA A 156 0.35 -22.92 16.90
C ALA A 156 1.46 -23.98 16.87
N VAL A 157 2.41 -23.79 15.95
CA VAL A 157 3.60 -24.62 15.79
C VAL A 157 4.78 -23.97 16.51
N TRP A 158 4.88 -22.64 16.43
CA TRP A 158 5.97 -21.86 17.03
C TRP A 158 5.49 -21.01 18.22
N PRO A 159 6.38 -20.64 19.17
CA PRO A 159 6.00 -19.88 20.37
C PRO A 159 5.40 -18.50 20.11
N ASN A 160 5.63 -17.93 18.93
CA ASN A 160 5.12 -16.62 18.52
C ASN A 160 3.79 -16.70 17.76
N GLU A 161 3.28 -17.91 17.49
CA GLU A 161 1.96 -18.14 16.89
C GLU A 161 0.89 -18.29 17.98
N PHE A 162 -0.38 -18.14 17.60
CA PHE A 162 -1.51 -18.51 18.46
C PHE A 162 -2.44 -19.50 17.75
N SER A 163 -3.17 -20.28 18.55
CA SER A 163 -4.13 -21.25 18.03
C SER A 163 -5.51 -20.63 17.94
N PHE A 164 -6.28 -21.01 16.93
CA PHE A 164 -7.67 -20.59 16.76
C PHE A 164 -8.44 -21.66 16.00
N GLU A 165 -9.74 -21.69 16.19
CA GLU A 165 -10.67 -22.58 15.51
C GLU A 165 -11.38 -21.89 14.35
N ARG A 166 -11.88 -22.71 13.41
CA ARG A 166 -12.72 -22.20 12.32
C ARG A 166 -13.94 -21.48 12.90
N GLY A 167 -14.16 -20.25 12.47
CA GLY A 167 -15.24 -19.38 12.92
C GLY A 167 -14.80 -18.29 13.88
N ASP A 168 -13.63 -18.41 14.49
CA ASP A 168 -13.12 -17.40 15.42
C ASP A 168 -12.88 -16.06 14.72
N ILE A 169 -13.09 -14.97 15.48
CA ILE A 169 -12.92 -13.61 15.00
C ILE A 169 -11.54 -13.11 15.42
N ILE A 170 -10.73 -12.74 14.44
CA ILE A 170 -9.36 -12.31 14.63
C ILE A 170 -9.28 -10.81 14.35
N SER A 171 -8.84 -10.04 15.34
CA SER A 171 -8.46 -8.64 15.17
C SER A 171 -7.09 -8.56 14.53
N THR A 172 -7.02 -7.99 13.33
CA THR A 172 -5.78 -7.94 12.54
C THR A 172 -4.99 -6.69 12.88
N ALA A 173 -3.70 -6.89 13.20
CA ALA A 173 -2.75 -5.79 13.40
C ALA A 173 -1.96 -5.47 12.12
N GLY A 174 -1.68 -6.49 11.29
CA GLY A 174 -0.96 -6.30 10.02
C GLY A 174 -0.56 -7.63 9.38
N ASN A 175 0.02 -7.54 8.18
CA ASN A 175 0.56 -8.65 7.41
C ASN A 175 2.09 -8.49 7.34
N HIS A 176 2.83 -9.57 7.54
CA HIS A 176 4.30 -9.54 7.48
C HIS A 176 4.85 -9.77 6.07
N TRP A 177 3.99 -10.05 5.10
CA TRP A 177 4.32 -10.31 3.70
C TRP A 177 5.24 -11.53 3.50
N ASP A 178 5.21 -12.47 4.45
CA ASP A 178 5.99 -13.72 4.46
C ASP A 178 5.10 -14.98 4.55
N GLY A 179 3.78 -14.81 4.40
CA GLY A 179 2.76 -15.85 4.58
C GLY A 179 2.10 -15.84 5.96
N PHE A 180 2.60 -15.03 6.90
CA PHE A 180 2.00 -14.82 8.21
C PHE A 180 1.49 -13.38 8.40
N SER A 181 0.42 -13.27 9.18
CA SER A 181 -0.11 -12.02 9.69
C SER A 181 0.02 -12.00 11.22
N ARG A 182 -0.09 -10.82 11.82
CA ARG A 182 -0.12 -10.63 13.26
C ARG A 182 -1.50 -10.13 13.69
N GLY A 183 -2.00 -10.65 14.79
CA GLY A 183 -3.30 -10.26 15.32
C GLY A 183 -3.59 -10.86 16.69
N SER A 184 -4.84 -10.77 17.10
CA SER A 184 -5.35 -11.36 18.33
C SER A 184 -6.71 -12.01 18.12
N ASP A 185 -6.93 -13.15 18.74
CA ASP A 185 -8.23 -13.81 18.80
C ASP A 185 -9.13 -13.07 19.81
N ASN A 186 -10.28 -12.61 19.36
CA ASN A 186 -11.23 -11.88 20.19
C ASN A 186 -11.94 -12.79 21.23
N THR A 187 -11.92 -14.11 21.03
CA THR A 187 -12.60 -15.09 21.90
C THR A 187 -11.80 -15.42 23.14
N ASN A 188 -10.50 -15.66 22.98
CA ASN A 188 -9.61 -16.10 24.07
C ASN A 188 -8.53 -15.08 24.45
N GLY A 189 -8.40 -13.97 23.70
CA GLY A 189 -7.45 -12.90 23.97
C GLY A 189 -5.99 -13.24 23.64
N GLN A 190 -5.70 -14.40 23.05
CA GLN A 190 -4.36 -14.75 22.60
C GLN A 190 -3.95 -13.87 21.43
N SER A 191 -2.67 -13.54 21.37
CA SER A 191 -2.10 -12.73 20.29
C SER A 191 -0.80 -13.34 19.80
N GLY A 192 -0.50 -13.13 18.52
CA GLY A 192 0.66 -13.71 17.88
C GLY A 192 0.54 -13.70 16.37
N LEU A 193 1.35 -14.55 15.74
CA LEU A 193 1.32 -14.80 14.31
C LEU A 193 0.28 -15.86 13.96
N TYR A 194 -0.25 -15.76 12.75
CA TYR A 194 -1.10 -16.76 12.15
C TYR A 194 -0.91 -16.80 10.63
N PRO A 195 -1.10 -17.95 9.96
CA PRO A 195 -0.98 -18.03 8.51
C PRO A 195 -2.07 -17.20 7.82
N SER A 196 -1.69 -16.24 6.98
CA SER A 196 -2.61 -15.25 6.39
C SER A 196 -3.68 -15.88 5.48
N TYR A 197 -3.42 -17.06 4.92
CA TYR A 197 -4.39 -17.73 4.02
C TYR A 197 -5.54 -18.43 4.76
N LYS A 198 -5.49 -18.53 6.10
CA LYS A 198 -6.48 -19.26 6.91
C LYS A 198 -7.67 -18.41 7.35
N VAL A 199 -7.74 -17.17 6.88
CA VAL A 199 -8.72 -16.18 7.28
C VAL A 199 -9.38 -15.52 6.07
N GLU A 200 -10.58 -14.99 6.27
CA GLU A 200 -11.29 -14.15 5.30
C GLU A 200 -11.64 -12.78 5.92
N GLU A 201 -11.72 -11.76 5.07
CA GLU A 201 -12.13 -10.41 5.48
C GLU A 201 -13.60 -10.37 5.92
N ILE A 202 -13.89 -9.69 7.04
CA ILE A 202 -15.27 -9.41 7.45
C ILE A 202 -15.67 -8.04 6.93
N VAL A 203 -16.56 -8.02 5.93
CA VAL A 203 -17.12 -6.77 5.39
C VAL A 203 -18.17 -6.22 6.36
N ASN A 204 -17.86 -5.08 6.98
CA ASN A 204 -18.78 -4.38 7.86
C ASN A 204 -19.77 -3.55 7.04
N ILE A 205 -21.07 -3.72 7.29
CA ILE A 205 -22.15 -3.01 6.58
C ILE A 205 -22.80 -2.03 7.54
N ALA A 206 -22.90 -0.76 7.13
CA ALA A 206 -23.64 0.27 7.84
C ALA A 206 -24.82 0.76 6.99
N LYS A 207 -25.96 1.02 7.64
CA LYS A 207 -27.13 1.60 6.98
C LYS A 207 -26.87 3.10 6.74
N MET A 208 -26.61 3.47 5.50
CA MET A 208 -26.51 4.87 5.07
C MET A 208 -27.84 5.35 4.46
N TYR A 209 -28.05 6.67 4.43
CA TYR A 209 -29.21 7.24 3.73
C TYR A 209 -29.04 7.04 2.22
N ALA A 210 -30.05 6.47 1.56
CA ALA A 210 -29.98 6.09 0.14
C ALA A 210 -30.26 7.25 -0.83
N TYR A 211 -30.57 8.45 -0.33
CA TYR A 211 -30.90 9.63 -1.13
C TYR A 211 -31.96 9.36 -2.23
N PRO A 212 -33.16 8.87 -1.88
CA PRO A 212 -34.18 8.47 -2.86
C PRO A 212 -34.68 9.63 -3.76
N ASP A 213 -34.46 10.87 -3.34
CA ASP A 213 -34.85 12.08 -4.08
C ASP A 213 -33.83 12.47 -5.17
N ILE A 214 -32.67 11.79 -5.25
CA ILE A 214 -31.69 12.00 -6.31
C ILE A 214 -32.03 11.10 -7.48
N HIS A 215 -32.51 11.70 -8.56
CA HIS A 215 -32.68 11.04 -9.85
C HIS A 215 -31.37 11.12 -10.64
N ILE A 216 -30.79 9.98 -11.00
CA ILE A 216 -29.70 9.92 -11.97
C ILE A 216 -30.36 9.81 -13.33
N GLU A 217 -30.34 10.89 -14.10
CA GLU A 217 -30.66 10.82 -15.52
C GLU A 217 -29.50 10.13 -16.22
N ASP A 218 -29.69 8.88 -16.65
CA ASP A 218 -28.73 8.15 -17.48
C ASP A 218 -28.60 8.89 -18.82
N ASN A 219 -27.62 9.78 -18.93
CA ASN A 219 -27.23 10.44 -20.19
C ASN A 219 -26.34 9.52 -21.04
N ASP A 220 -26.75 8.26 -21.20
CA ASP A 220 -26.15 7.35 -22.18
C ASP A 220 -26.91 7.49 -23.51
N SER A 221 -26.42 8.41 -24.34
CA SER A 221 -26.69 8.51 -25.78
C SER A 221 -25.39 8.57 -26.56
#